data_AF-A0A938P4V8-F1
#
_entry.id   AF-A0A938P4V8-F1
#
_cell.length_a   1.000
_cell.length_b   1.000
_cell.length_c   1.000
_cell.angle_alpha   90.00
_cell.angle_beta   90.00
_cell.angle_gamma   90.00
#
_symmetry.space_group_name_H-M   'P 1'
#
loop_
_entity.id
_entity.type
_entity.pdbx_description
1 polymer ?
#
loop_
_entity_poly.entity_id
_entity_poly.type
_entity_poly.pdbx_seq_one_letter_code
_entity_poly.pdbx_strand_id
1 'polypeptide(L)' 'MHDEKVFDAGRELAGKVDLIAFAQASMTRLAPRMGELTGRSVLTSPRLGIERARDVLQSLRQEGGR' A
#
# COMPACT_ATOMS: atom_id res chain seq x y z
N MET A 1 -7.54 -5.05 -18.90
CA MET A 1 -6.20 -4.82 -19.50
C MET A 1 -5.15 -4.27 -18.54
N HIS A 2 -5.35 -3.16 -17.81
CA HIS A 2 -4.30 -2.66 -16.87
C HIS A 2 -4.21 -3.51 -15.59
N ASP A 3 -5.35 -3.78 -14.94
CA ASP A 3 -5.37 -4.51 -13.67
C ASP A 3 -4.87 -5.96 -13.81
N GLU A 4 -5.20 -6.62 -14.91
CA GLU A 4 -4.72 -7.97 -15.23
C GLU A 4 -3.19 -8.03 -15.30
N LYS A 5 -2.55 -7.07 -15.97
CA LYS A 5 -1.09 -6.97 -16.04
C LYS A 5 -0.46 -6.78 -14.67
N VAL A 6 -1.12 -6.05 -13.78
CA VAL A 6 -0.67 -5.88 -12.39
C VAL A 6 -0.74 -7.21 -11.65
N PHE A 7 -1.83 -7.96 -11.79
CA PHE A 7 -1.98 -9.29 -11.17
C PHE A 7 -0.98 -10.32 -11.67
N ASP A 8 -0.70 -10.35 -12.98
CA ASP A 8 0.30 -11.25 -13.57
C ASP A 8 1.70 -10.95 -13.02
N ALA A 9 2.08 -9.68 -12.97
CA ALA A 9 3.35 -9.25 -12.37
C ALA A 9 3.43 -9.62 -10.89
N GLY A 10 2.33 -9.45 -10.15
CA GLY A 10 2.23 -9.85 -8.74
C GLY A 10 2.45 -11.35 -8.54
N ARG A 11 1.86 -12.22 -9.36
CA ARG A 11 2.07 -13.67 -9.30
C ARG A 11 3.52 -14.04 -9.57
N GLU A 12 4.15 -13.43 -10.57
CA GLU A 12 5.55 -13.70 -10.89
C GLU A 12 6.50 -13.29 -9.75
N LEU A 13 6.20 -12.17 -9.08
CA LEU A 13 6.99 -11.66 -7.96
C LEU A 13 6.75 -12.40 -6.65
N ALA A 14 5.58 -13.03 -6.46
CA ALA A 14 5.19 -13.61 -5.17
C ALA A 14 6.18 -14.64 -4.61
N GLY A 15 6.93 -15.37 -5.44
CA GLY A 15 7.97 -16.31 -4.99
C GLY A 15 9.30 -15.66 -4.60
N LYS A 16 9.47 -14.37 -4.89
CA LYS A 16 10.75 -13.64 -4.80
C LYS A 16 10.74 -12.55 -3.71
N VAL A 17 9.57 -12.23 -3.16
CA VAL A 17 9.40 -11.13 -2.19
C VAL A 17 8.51 -11.54 -1.02
N ASP A 18 8.75 -10.94 0.14
CA ASP A 18 7.91 -11.14 1.32
C ASP A 18 6.64 -10.28 1.30
N LEU A 19 6.69 -9.14 0.60
CA LEU A 19 5.63 -8.14 0.54
C LEU A 19 5.60 -7.44 -0.83
N ILE A 20 4.42 -6.93 -1.21
CA ILE A 20 4.22 -6.12 -2.42
C ILE A 20 3.79 -4.71 -2.03
N ALA A 21 4.46 -3.68 -2.56
CA ALA A 21 4.11 -2.28 -2.31
C ALA A 21 3.48 -1.63 -3.56
N PHE A 22 2.23 -1.19 -3.46
CA PHE A 22 1.57 -0.36 -4.46
C PHE A 22 1.88 1.11 -4.22
N ALA A 23 2.86 1.62 -4.98
CA ALA A 23 3.31 3.01 -4.89
C ALA A 23 2.33 4.02 -5.50
N GLN A 24 1.34 3.58 -6.29
CA GLN A 24 0.41 4.45 -7.00
C GLN A 24 -1.00 4.36 -6.42
N ALA A 25 -1.62 5.52 -6.18
CA ALA A 25 -2.91 5.61 -5.49
C ALA A 25 -4.03 4.81 -6.18
N SER A 26 -4.08 4.82 -7.52
CA SER A 26 -5.10 4.10 -8.28
C SER A 26 -5.10 2.59 -8.03
N MET A 27 -3.94 2.01 -7.68
CA MET A 27 -3.80 0.57 -7.44
C MET A 27 -4.32 0.13 -6.07
N THR A 28 -4.65 1.07 -5.17
CA THR A 28 -5.14 0.76 -3.81
C THR A 28 -6.33 -0.20 -3.82
N ARG A 29 -7.24 -0.04 -4.79
CA ARG A 29 -8.42 -0.91 -4.96
C ARG A 29 -8.07 -2.37 -5.28
N LEU A 30 -6.87 -2.63 -5.80
CA LEU A 30 -6.42 -3.96 -6.21
C LEU A 30 -5.75 -4.73 -5.06
N ALA A 31 -5.41 -4.05 -3.95
CA ALA A 31 -4.62 -4.65 -2.88
C ALA A 31 -5.27 -5.88 -2.22
N PRO A 32 -6.59 -5.91 -1.92
CA PRO A 32 -7.22 -7.10 -1.35
C PRO A 32 -7.08 -8.31 -2.28
N ARG A 33 -7.42 -8.13 -3.56
CA ARG A 33 -7.36 -9.20 -4.54
C ARG A 33 -5.93 -9.66 -4.82
N MET A 34 -4.97 -8.74 -4.82
CA MET A 34 -3.55 -9.06 -4.96
C MET A 34 -3.06 -9.92 -3.78
N GLY A 35 -3.49 -9.58 -2.56
CA GLY A 35 -3.17 -10.37 -1.37
C GLY A 35 -3.72 -11.79 -1.44
N GLU A 36 -4.98 -11.95 -1.83
CA GLU A 36 -5.60 -13.26 -2.07
C GLU A 36 -4.85 -14.06 -3.14
N LEU A 37 -4.46 -13.41 -4.23
CA LEU A 37 -3.83 -14.06 -5.38
C LEU A 37 -2.41 -14.55 -5.09
N THR A 38 -1.67 -13.80 -4.27
CA THR A 38 -0.23 -14.03 -4.05
C THR A 38 0.09 -14.63 -2.69
N GLY A 39 -0.85 -14.58 -1.73
CA GLY A 39 -0.61 -14.90 -0.33
C GLY A 39 0.35 -13.93 0.36
N ARG A 40 0.66 -12.78 -0.25
CA ARG A 40 1.60 -11.78 0.28
C ARG A 40 0.87 -10.59 0.90
N SER A 41 1.53 -9.96 1.87
CA SER A 41 1.09 -8.67 2.39
C SER A 41 1.22 -7.60 1.30
N VAL A 42 0.17 -6.80 1.11
CA VAL A 42 0.14 -5.72 0.12
C VAL A 42 -0.03 -4.38 0.83
N LEU A 43 0.97 -3.51 0.70
CA LEU A 43 0.92 -2.15 1.24
C LEU A 43 0.54 -1.16 0.14
N THR A 44 -0.15 -0.08 0.50
CA THR A 44 -0.57 0.95 -0.46
C THR A 44 -0.08 2.33 -0.02
N SER A 45 0.44 3.11 -0.97
CA SER A 45 0.99 4.44 -0.70
C SER A 45 -0.03 5.45 -0.18
N PRO A 46 -1.33 5.45 -0.55
CA PRO A 46 -2.28 6.36 0.08
C PRO A 46 -2.46 6.06 1.56
N ARG A 47 -2.50 4.78 1.96
CA ARG A 47 -2.60 4.42 3.37
C ARG A 47 -1.39 4.94 4.15
N LEU A 48 -0.18 4.65 3.66
CA LEU A 48 1.05 5.11 4.32
C LEU A 48 1.18 6.63 4.32
N GLY A 49 0.79 7.30 3.23
CA GLY A 49 0.78 8.75 3.14
C GLY A 49 -0.20 9.40 4.11
N ILE A 50 -1.41 8.84 4.25
CA ILE A 50 -2.41 9.33 5.20
C ILE A 50 -2.01 9.02 6.65
N GLU A 51 -1.46 7.84 6.93
CA GLU A 51 -0.91 7.51 8.25
C GLU A 51 0.21 8.50 8.62
N ARG A 52 1.11 8.82 7.68
CA ARG A 52 2.16 9.82 7.90
C ARG A 52 1.59 11.21 8.14
N ALA A 53 0.58 11.62 7.35
CA ALA A 53 -0.08 12.91 7.52
C ALA A 53 -0.76 13.03 8.88
N ARG A 54 -1.44 11.98 9.34
CA ARG A 54 -2.02 11.89 10.69
C ARG A 54 -0.96 12.11 11.75
N ASP A 55 0.17 11.41 11.66
CA ASP A 55 1.24 11.49 12.66
C ASP A 55 1.84 12.90 12.76
N VAL A 56 2.02 13.58 11.61
CA VAL A 56 2.48 14.99 11.57
C VAL A 56 1.45 15.93 12.20
N LEU A 57 0.17 15.77 11.89
CA LEU A 57 -0.88 16.61 12.49
C LEU A 57 -0.99 16.40 14.01
N GLN A 58 -0.80 15.17 14.48
CA GLN A 58 -0.80 14.87 15.91
C GLN A 58 0.40 15.46 16.64
N SER A 59 1.60 15.44 16.06
CA SER A 59 2.78 16.04 16.68
C SER A 59 2.63 17.56 16.80
N LEU A 60 2.17 18.23 15.73
CA LEU A 60 1.94 19.68 15.75
C LEU A 60 0.90 20.10 16.80
N ARG A 61 -0.14 19.29 17.02
CA ARG A 61 -1.14 19.53 18.07
C ARG A 61 -0.55 19.43 19.48
N GLN A 62 0.42 18.54 19.69
CA GLN A 62 1.10 18.38 20.99
C GLN A 62 2.10 19.50 21.26
N GLU A 63 2.73 20.06 20.23
CA GLU A 63 3.67 21.17 20.32
C GLU A 63 2.98 22.53 20.57
N GLY A 64 1.81 22.75 19.96
CA GLY A 64 1.03 23.99 20.14
C GLY A 64 0.21 24.08 21.44
N GLY A 65 0.26 23.05 22.29
CA GLY A 65 -0.46 22.99 23.58
C GLY A 65 0.41 23.29 24.81
N ARG A 66 1.63 23.81 24.62
CA ARG A 66 2.52 24.30 25.68
C ARG A 66 2.54 25.81 25.74
#